data_AF-A0AAN5ICS9-F1
#
_entry.id   AF-A0AAN5ICS9-F1
#
_cell.length_a   1.000
_cell.length_b   1.000
_cell.length_c   1.000
_cell.angle_alpha   90.00
_cell.angle_beta   90.00
_cell.angle_gamma   90.00
#
_symmetry.space_group_name_H-M   'P 1'
#
loop_
_entity.id
_entity.type
_entity.pdbx_description
1 polymer ?
#
loop_
_entity_poly.entity_id
_entity_poly.type
_entity_poly.pdbx_seq_one_letter_code
_entity_poly.pdbx_strand_id
1 'polypeptide(L)'
;EMGEKRRRSQAEESESGEKKKVKKEVEEELQEVEVKPKRDKSKRKEEEETVEALQVEQPTEKKEKKKKSRKSEVNAVEESSSSVDIFDEISSASILEDELIRRLRVFLNDNKDDESSVSSIRERASSVPFLGALLCSYNATRTAADRSILDCLMVLDRQFQVNLSAISPLVFDARAKENYEKLKELGRFLHIKLTADQVVSWLDEKQLWTTTIMGDHPRMEGKPSELYDTKFVLRLLLSIVQPGSELSCRLFVEHNCLSLAFSSASSEDEETRRLGMILLQRFLSLLMELKTDDFVEKSMVVYLIRLFKNSLETEAARVTHVISHFFARVSKLLLSPAHPVYAPICAFLTLKPTIELNQVPELFKLLLSSSTEHFEAEQTWLLNLLSAAMVDAADYRVLQNRSSLRLICSLFASCLSRMDTRKGALSVLKAVVSIPSAAFDCLVKQNMAAWIAATMQRSSLTRWEVIYLGEIYSLLLENARVYGRGRSGAVVGLALAKITVHSVTRRLGAGGVTAADTVAYGHIERAEKCILREWIASPDETQGDTVEN
;
A
#
# COMPACT_ATOMS: atom_id res chain seq x y z
N GLU A 1 -52.75 28.36 27.37
CA GLU A 1 -52.77 27.10 28.13
C GLU A 1 -53.41 25.91 27.41
N MET A 2 -54.67 25.93 26.92
CA MET A 2 -55.24 24.78 26.20
C MET A 2 -54.58 24.48 24.82
N GLY A 3 -54.04 25.50 24.14
CA GLY A 3 -53.33 25.33 22.86
C GLY A 3 -51.94 24.69 22.99
N GLU A 4 -51.24 24.88 24.11
CA GLU A 4 -49.92 24.29 24.35
C GLU A 4 -50.01 22.82 24.77
N LYS A 5 -51.05 22.43 25.50
CA LYS A 5 -51.29 21.01 25.84
C LYS A 5 -51.55 20.16 24.60
N ARG A 6 -52.28 20.68 23.59
CA ARG A 6 -52.52 19.99 22.32
C ARG A 6 -51.27 19.86 21.44
N ARG A 7 -50.36 20.84 21.49
CA ARG A 7 -49.09 20.78 20.75
C ARG A 7 -48.09 19.80 21.38
N ARG A 8 -48.07 19.69 22.72
CA ARG A 8 -47.23 18.68 23.41
C ARG A 8 -47.74 17.26 23.20
N SER A 9 -49.06 17.03 23.22
CA SER A 9 -49.61 15.69 22.95
C SER A 9 -49.36 15.22 21.52
N GLN A 10 -49.42 16.12 20.54
CA GLN A 10 -49.11 15.80 19.14
C GLN A 10 -47.61 15.53 18.90
N ALA A 11 -46.73 16.24 19.61
CA ALA A 11 -45.28 16.01 19.53
C ALA A 11 -44.87 14.69 20.20
N GLU A 12 -45.51 14.31 21.32
CA GLU A 12 -45.27 13.04 22.00
C GLU A 12 -45.81 11.85 21.19
N GLU A 13 -46.95 11.99 20.51
CA GLU A 13 -47.47 10.96 19.61
C GLU A 13 -46.56 10.76 18.37
N SER A 14 -46.03 11.84 17.78
CA SER A 14 -45.09 11.74 16.66
C SER A 14 -43.76 11.09 17.05
N GLU A 15 -43.18 11.44 18.21
CA GLU A 15 -41.96 10.79 18.69
C GLU A 15 -42.17 9.32 19.03
N SER A 16 -43.35 8.95 19.54
CA SER A 16 -43.66 7.55 19.87
C SER A 16 -43.83 6.67 18.62
N GLY A 17 -44.38 7.24 17.54
CA GLY A 17 -44.52 6.60 16.24
C GLY A 17 -43.17 6.39 15.55
N GLU A 18 -42.29 7.38 15.63
CA GLU A 18 -40.94 7.32 15.04
C GLU A 18 -40.04 6.33 15.80
N LYS A 19 -40.09 6.31 17.14
CA LYS A 19 -39.39 5.30 17.97
C LYS A 19 -39.89 3.87 17.76
N LYS A 20 -41.19 3.68 17.45
CA LYS A 20 -41.74 2.36 17.08
C LYS A 20 -41.33 1.92 15.67
N LYS A 21 -41.19 2.87 14.74
CA LYS A 21 -40.75 2.58 13.37
C LYS A 21 -39.28 2.18 13.32
N VAL A 22 -38.42 2.89 14.06
CA VAL A 22 -37.00 2.57 14.21
C VAL A 22 -36.80 1.23 14.95
N LYS A 23 -37.60 0.92 15.97
CA LYS A 23 -37.53 -0.41 16.62
C LYS A 23 -37.92 -1.57 15.71
N LYS A 24 -38.86 -1.34 14.77
CA LYS A 24 -39.32 -2.38 13.85
C LYS A 24 -38.31 -2.62 12.72
N GLU A 25 -37.65 -1.56 12.24
CA GLU A 25 -36.55 -1.67 11.26
C GLU A 25 -35.30 -2.35 11.88
N VAL A 26 -35.01 -2.12 13.16
CA VAL A 26 -33.91 -2.80 13.86
C VAL A 26 -34.23 -4.28 14.16
N GLU A 27 -35.49 -4.64 14.41
CA GLU A 27 -35.90 -6.05 14.59
C GLU A 27 -35.91 -6.83 13.26
N GLU A 28 -36.20 -6.20 12.12
CA GLU A 28 -36.10 -6.82 10.79
C GLU A 28 -34.62 -7.00 10.35
N GLU A 29 -33.71 -6.07 10.64
CA GLU A 29 -32.27 -6.26 10.37
C GLU A 29 -31.60 -7.32 11.27
N LEU A 30 -32.14 -7.57 12.47
CA LEU A 30 -31.59 -8.58 13.38
C LEU A 30 -32.06 -10.02 13.06
N GLN A 31 -33.07 -10.20 12.20
CA GLN A 31 -33.57 -11.52 11.78
C GLN A 31 -32.90 -12.06 10.51
N GLU A 32 -32.11 -11.26 9.78
CA GLU A 32 -31.39 -11.70 8.57
C GLU A 32 -29.94 -12.18 8.82
N VAL A 33 -29.45 -12.22 10.07
CA VAL A 33 -28.03 -12.51 10.38
C VAL A 33 -27.80 -13.79 11.22
N GLU A 34 -28.76 -14.72 11.30
CA GLU A 34 -28.53 -16.04 11.91
C GLU A 34 -28.54 -17.20 10.90
N VAL A 35 -27.39 -17.46 10.26
CA VAL A 35 -27.06 -18.77 9.67
C VAL A 35 -25.67 -19.20 10.15
N LYS A 36 -25.63 -20.17 11.08
CA LYS A 36 -24.43 -20.77 11.68
C LYS A 36 -23.74 -21.76 10.72
N PRO A 37 -22.39 -21.87 10.70
CA PRO A 37 -21.70 -22.94 10.00
C PRO A 37 -21.56 -24.19 10.90
N LYS A 38 -21.92 -25.36 10.35
CA LYS A 38 -21.68 -26.69 10.94
C LYS A 38 -20.19 -27.03 10.87
N ARG A 39 -19.59 -27.33 12.03
CA ARG A 39 -18.30 -28.02 12.18
C ARG A 39 -18.53 -29.52 12.01
N ASP A 40 -17.88 -30.14 11.03
CA ASP A 40 -17.73 -31.60 11.02
C ASP A 40 -16.29 -31.99 11.39
N LYS A 41 -16.20 -32.77 12.47
CA LYS A 41 -15.01 -33.44 12.95
C LYS A 41 -15.08 -34.87 12.42
N SER A 42 -14.26 -35.21 11.45
CA SER A 42 -13.97 -36.60 11.12
C SER A 42 -12.52 -36.72 10.70
N LYS A 43 -11.88 -37.85 11.06
CA LYS A 43 -10.47 -38.21 10.83
C LYS A 43 -9.46 -37.75 11.88
N ARG A 44 -9.75 -38.13 13.13
CA ARG A 44 -8.71 -38.64 14.04
C ARG A 44 -9.23 -39.93 14.67
N LYS A 45 -8.48 -41.00 14.47
CA LYS A 45 -8.54 -42.32 15.13
C LYS A 45 -9.64 -43.26 14.65
N GLU A 46 -9.28 -44.10 13.69
CA GLU A 46 -9.57 -45.53 13.72
C GLU A 46 -8.24 -46.21 13.32
N GLU A 47 -7.71 -47.00 14.26
CA GLU A 47 -7.07 -48.32 14.08
C GLU A 47 -5.78 -48.35 13.22
N GLU A 48 -4.57 -48.62 13.71
CA GLU A 48 -4.11 -49.57 14.74
C GLU A 48 -4.68 -50.99 14.54
N GLU A 49 -4.10 -51.72 13.59
CA GLU A 49 -3.82 -53.18 13.60
C GLU A 49 -2.78 -53.43 12.47
N THR A 50 -1.49 -53.63 12.75
CA THR A 50 -0.80 -54.94 12.95
C THR A 50 -0.95 -55.89 11.74
N VAL A 51 0.05 -56.57 11.17
CA VAL A 51 1.40 -56.99 11.58
C VAL A 51 2.06 -57.72 10.36
N GLU A 52 3.37 -57.97 10.42
CA GLU A 52 4.18 -58.94 9.62
C GLU A 52 4.54 -58.57 8.16
N ALA A 53 5.78 -58.71 7.67
CA ALA A 53 6.95 -59.45 8.16
C ALA A 53 8.28 -58.82 7.68
N LEU A 54 9.27 -58.85 8.56
CA LEU A 54 10.70 -58.63 8.31
C LEU A 54 11.39 -59.99 8.14
N GLN A 55 12.24 -60.13 7.12
CA GLN A 55 13.43 -60.99 7.09
C GLN A 55 14.54 -60.12 6.48
N VAL A 56 15.45 -59.53 7.26
CA VAL A 56 16.67 -60.10 7.88
C VAL A 56 17.67 -60.59 6.81
N GLU A 57 18.71 -59.80 6.51
CA GLU A 57 20.11 -60.03 6.94
C GLU A 57 21.04 -58.90 6.44
N GLN A 58 21.96 -58.47 7.32
CA GLN A 58 23.12 -57.63 7.02
C GLN A 58 24.36 -58.53 6.70
N PRO A 59 25.62 -58.04 6.72
CA PRO A 59 26.30 -57.17 5.75
C PRO A 59 27.63 -57.80 5.27
N THR A 60 28.24 -57.35 4.17
CA THR A 60 29.70 -57.50 4.01
C THR A 60 30.34 -56.37 3.23
N GLU A 61 31.36 -55.80 3.86
CA GLU A 61 32.36 -54.88 3.35
C GLU A 61 33.14 -55.44 2.15
N LYS A 62 33.50 -54.57 1.20
CA LYS A 62 34.86 -54.51 0.65
C LYS A 62 35.13 -53.18 -0.03
N LYS A 63 36.09 -52.46 0.56
CA LYS A 63 36.75 -51.27 0.02
C LYS A 63 37.50 -51.58 -1.28
N GLU A 64 37.73 -50.48 -1.99
CA GLU A 64 38.94 -50.14 -2.77
C GLU A 64 38.93 -50.27 -4.30
N LYS A 65 39.29 -49.12 -4.92
CA LYS A 65 39.91 -48.90 -6.24
C LYS A 65 39.01 -48.85 -7.48
N LYS A 66 38.50 -47.65 -7.79
CA LYS A 66 38.95 -46.85 -8.95
C LYS A 66 38.05 -45.62 -9.14
N LYS A 67 38.47 -44.52 -8.50
CA LYS A 67 38.13 -43.16 -8.88
C LYS A 67 39.04 -42.80 -10.08
N LYS A 68 38.49 -42.13 -11.10
CA LYS A 68 39.11 -41.68 -12.38
C LYS A 68 39.08 -42.70 -13.53
N SER A 69 37.95 -42.78 -14.23
CA SER A 69 37.86 -42.91 -15.72
C SER A 69 36.46 -43.37 -16.11
N ARG A 70 35.45 -42.49 -16.06
CA ARG A 70 34.12 -42.73 -16.67
C ARG A 70 33.34 -41.41 -16.73
N LYS A 71 33.99 -40.39 -17.32
CA LYS A 71 33.42 -39.04 -17.50
C LYS A 71 33.22 -38.69 -18.98
N SER A 72 33.20 -39.68 -19.85
CA SER A 72 33.22 -39.47 -21.30
C SER A 72 32.67 -40.69 -22.04
N GLU A 73 31.43 -41.10 -21.77
CA GLU A 73 30.75 -42.12 -22.60
C GLU A 73 29.24 -42.30 -22.30
N VAL A 74 28.56 -41.28 -21.74
CA VAL A 74 27.09 -41.30 -21.54
C VAL A 74 26.39 -40.18 -22.34
N ASN A 75 27.13 -39.39 -23.12
CA ASN A 75 26.57 -38.40 -24.04
C ASN A 75 26.51 -38.98 -25.46
N ALA A 76 25.62 -39.96 -25.68
CA ALA A 76 25.06 -40.22 -27.00
C ALA A 76 23.98 -41.30 -26.85
N VAL A 77 22.78 -40.94 -27.30
CA VAL A 77 21.64 -41.83 -27.62
C VAL A 77 20.69 -42.13 -26.45
N GLU A 78 19.44 -41.70 -26.69
CA GLU A 78 18.18 -41.96 -25.94
C GLU A 78 18.07 -41.21 -24.61
N GLU A 79 17.26 -40.16 -24.48
CA GLU A 79 15.78 -40.24 -24.50
C GLU A 79 15.13 -39.05 -25.23
N SER A 80 14.76 -39.29 -26.49
CA SER A 80 13.62 -38.64 -27.12
C SER A 80 12.34 -39.27 -26.57
N SER A 81 11.74 -38.70 -25.51
CA SER A 81 10.31 -38.91 -25.22
C SER A 81 9.68 -37.73 -24.46
N SER A 82 8.79 -37.01 -25.15
CA SER A 82 7.68 -36.18 -24.62
C SER A 82 7.94 -34.82 -23.94
N SER A 83 8.83 -33.97 -24.45
CA SER A 83 8.72 -32.53 -24.16
C SER A 83 7.60 -31.94 -25.00
N VAL A 84 6.38 -31.89 -24.46
CA VAL A 84 5.37 -30.95 -24.97
C VAL A 84 6.04 -29.58 -25.00
N ASP A 85 6.01 -28.90 -26.15
CA ASP A 85 6.62 -27.58 -26.29
C ASP A 85 6.00 -26.67 -25.23
N ILE A 86 6.82 -26.12 -24.31
CA ILE A 86 6.35 -25.32 -23.15
C ILE A 86 5.46 -24.16 -23.63
N PHE A 87 5.73 -23.62 -24.82
CA PHE A 87 4.94 -22.58 -25.46
C PHE A 87 3.54 -23.06 -25.88
N ASP A 88 3.41 -24.29 -26.36
CA ASP A 88 2.14 -24.88 -26.78
C ASP A 88 1.29 -25.27 -25.57
N GLU A 89 1.92 -25.77 -24.50
CA GLU A 89 1.27 -26.03 -23.21
C GLU A 89 0.72 -24.74 -22.59
N ILE A 90 1.49 -23.65 -22.63
CA ILE A 90 1.03 -22.33 -22.15
C ILE A 90 -0.06 -21.75 -23.05
N SER A 91 0.02 -21.94 -24.37
CA SER A 91 -0.98 -21.42 -25.31
C SER A 91 -2.35 -22.13 -25.22
N SER A 92 -2.36 -23.35 -24.69
CA SER A 92 -3.56 -24.18 -24.51
C SER A 92 -4.11 -24.14 -23.09
N ALA A 93 -3.30 -23.71 -22.11
CA ALA A 93 -3.70 -23.59 -20.72
C ALA A 93 -4.72 -22.44 -20.52
N SER A 94 -5.84 -22.75 -19.87
CA SER A 94 -6.84 -21.75 -19.47
C SER A 94 -6.51 -21.05 -18.16
N ILE A 95 -5.77 -21.73 -17.27
CA ILE A 95 -5.22 -21.22 -16.03
C ILE A 95 -3.78 -21.72 -15.96
N LEU A 96 -2.83 -20.82 -15.79
CA LEU A 96 -1.41 -21.17 -15.72
C LEU A 96 -1.04 -21.60 -14.31
N GLU A 97 -0.51 -22.82 -14.19
CA GLU A 97 0.04 -23.32 -12.93
C GLU A 97 1.41 -22.68 -12.64
N ASP A 98 1.70 -22.39 -11.37
CA ASP A 98 2.96 -21.77 -10.92
C ASP A 98 4.21 -22.56 -11.35
N GLU A 99 4.08 -23.88 -11.51
CA GLU A 99 5.16 -24.76 -11.95
C GLU A 99 5.52 -24.54 -13.43
N LEU A 100 4.53 -24.31 -14.29
CA LEU A 100 4.76 -24.00 -15.72
C LEU A 100 5.45 -22.64 -15.88
N ILE A 101 5.08 -21.65 -15.08
CA ILE A 101 5.70 -20.32 -15.09
C ILE A 101 7.17 -20.41 -14.62
N ARG A 102 7.47 -21.23 -13.61
CA ARG A 102 8.85 -21.48 -13.18
C ARG A 102 9.67 -22.15 -14.27
N ARG A 103 9.12 -23.19 -14.92
CA ARG A 103 9.79 -23.88 -16.03
C ARG A 103 10.09 -22.93 -17.19
N LEU A 104 9.12 -22.08 -17.56
CA LEU A 104 9.32 -21.04 -18.57
C LEU A 104 10.45 -20.10 -18.19
N ARG A 105 10.49 -19.62 -16.94
CA ARG A 105 11.55 -18.71 -16.47
C ARG A 105 12.94 -19.35 -16.56
N VAL A 106 13.08 -20.60 -16.12
CA VAL A 106 14.35 -21.35 -16.19
C VAL A 106 14.76 -21.51 -17.66
N PHE A 107 13.83 -21.95 -18.51
CA PHE A 107 14.07 -22.11 -19.94
C PHE A 107 14.51 -20.80 -20.62
N LEU A 108 13.87 -19.67 -20.32
CA LEU A 108 14.23 -18.37 -20.89
C LEU A 108 15.60 -17.88 -20.41
N ASN A 109 15.96 -18.13 -19.15
CA ASN A 109 17.27 -17.74 -18.62
C ASN A 109 18.40 -18.63 -19.15
N ASP A 110 18.17 -19.93 -19.30
CA ASP A 110 19.18 -20.87 -19.80
C ASP A 110 19.50 -20.64 -21.28
N ASN A 111 18.54 -20.16 -22.07
CA ASN A 111 18.68 -19.92 -23.51
C ASN A 111 18.95 -18.45 -23.87
N LYS A 112 19.32 -17.61 -22.90
CA LYS A 112 19.51 -16.17 -23.11
C LYS A 112 20.69 -15.83 -24.03
N ASP A 113 21.76 -16.63 -23.98
CA ASP A 113 23.04 -16.33 -24.62
C ASP A 113 23.23 -17.03 -25.98
N ASP A 114 22.32 -17.95 -26.35
CA ASP A 114 22.39 -18.73 -27.60
C ASP A 114 21.62 -18.05 -28.75
N GLU A 115 22.31 -17.49 -29.74
CA GLU A 115 21.69 -16.74 -30.86
C GLU A 115 20.67 -17.55 -31.68
N SER A 116 20.89 -18.84 -31.90
CA SER A 116 19.97 -19.73 -32.64
C SER A 116 18.70 -20.04 -31.85
N SER A 117 18.82 -20.16 -30.52
CA SER A 117 17.69 -20.33 -29.61
C SER A 117 16.89 -19.04 -29.49
N VAL A 118 17.56 -17.88 -29.50
CA VAL A 118 16.90 -16.56 -29.43
C VAL A 118 15.98 -16.30 -30.63
N SER A 119 16.40 -16.62 -31.85
CA SER A 119 15.56 -16.45 -33.05
C SER A 119 14.35 -17.39 -33.04
N SER A 120 14.57 -18.66 -32.66
CA SER A 120 13.51 -19.68 -32.56
C SER A 120 12.47 -19.33 -31.48
N ILE A 121 12.95 -18.89 -30.30
CA ILE A 121 12.10 -18.46 -29.19
C ILE A 121 11.33 -17.19 -29.57
N ARG A 122 11.97 -16.24 -30.26
CA ARG A 122 11.30 -15.02 -30.73
C ARG A 122 10.10 -15.33 -31.61
N GLU A 123 10.24 -16.24 -32.58
CA GLU A 123 9.14 -16.62 -33.48
C GLU A 123 7.97 -17.26 -32.72
N ARG A 124 8.27 -18.19 -31.80
CA ARG A 124 7.25 -18.90 -31.00
C ARG A 124 6.58 -18.00 -29.96
N ALA A 125 7.36 -17.20 -29.24
CA ALA A 125 6.88 -16.28 -28.21
C ALA A 125 6.15 -15.06 -28.77
N SER A 126 6.33 -14.74 -30.05
CA SER A 126 5.55 -13.70 -30.74
C SER A 126 4.10 -14.13 -31.06
N SER A 127 3.73 -15.38 -30.77
CA SER A 127 2.39 -15.88 -30.99
C SER A 127 1.39 -15.21 -30.03
N VAL A 128 0.27 -14.73 -30.60
CA VAL A 128 -0.82 -14.08 -29.84
C VAL A 128 -1.41 -15.00 -28.76
N PRO A 129 -1.60 -16.32 -29.00
CA PRO A 129 -2.13 -17.22 -27.98
C PRO A 129 -1.22 -17.35 -26.75
N PHE A 130 0.09 -17.42 -26.94
CA PHE A 130 1.06 -17.52 -25.85
C PHE A 130 1.08 -16.25 -24.99
N LEU A 131 1.22 -15.08 -25.64
CA LEU A 131 1.23 -13.79 -24.93
C LEU A 131 -0.13 -13.50 -24.27
N GLY A 132 -1.22 -13.85 -24.95
CA GLY A 132 -2.57 -13.72 -24.43
C GLY A 132 -2.78 -14.58 -23.18
N ALA A 133 -2.33 -15.84 -23.18
CA ALA A 133 -2.44 -16.72 -22.02
C ALA A 133 -1.67 -16.19 -20.81
N LEU A 134 -0.45 -15.69 -21.00
CA LEU A 134 0.35 -15.05 -19.95
C LEU A 134 -0.31 -13.79 -19.38
N LEU A 135 -0.92 -12.97 -20.24
CA LEU A 135 -1.59 -11.74 -19.78
C LEU A 135 -2.94 -12.01 -19.13
N CYS A 136 -3.66 -13.07 -19.55
CA CYS A 136 -4.92 -13.50 -18.92
C CYS A 136 -4.70 -14.03 -17.49
N SER A 137 -3.55 -14.62 -17.20
CA SER A 137 -3.20 -15.09 -15.85
C SER A 137 -2.57 -14.00 -14.97
N TYR A 138 -2.20 -12.86 -15.57
CA TYR A 138 -1.58 -11.74 -14.87
C TYR A 138 -2.63 -10.80 -14.30
N ASN A 139 -2.63 -10.59 -12.99
CA ASN A 139 -3.57 -9.67 -12.31
C ASN A 139 -2.96 -8.29 -12.03
N ALA A 140 -1.76 -8.02 -12.56
CA ALA A 140 -1.01 -6.80 -12.30
C ALA A 140 -0.70 -6.53 -10.81
N THR A 141 -0.71 -7.56 -9.95
CA THR A 141 -0.45 -7.41 -8.51
C THR A 141 0.99 -7.73 -8.12
N ARG A 142 1.36 -7.53 -6.84
CA ARG A 142 2.70 -7.83 -6.33
C ARG A 142 2.88 -9.29 -5.87
N THR A 143 1.97 -10.20 -6.24
CA THR A 143 2.04 -11.62 -5.86
C THR A 143 3.24 -12.33 -6.49
N ALA A 144 3.68 -13.45 -5.91
CA ALA A 144 4.85 -14.18 -6.42
C ALA A 144 4.64 -14.73 -7.84
N ALA A 145 3.41 -15.14 -8.17
CA ALA A 145 3.01 -15.58 -9.50
C ALA A 145 3.09 -14.41 -10.51
N ASP A 146 2.45 -13.28 -10.19
CA ASP A 146 2.46 -12.09 -11.05
C ASP A 146 3.88 -11.53 -11.28
N ARG A 147 4.71 -11.46 -10.23
CA ARG A 147 6.13 -11.08 -10.40
C ARG A 147 6.86 -12.02 -11.35
N SER A 148 6.53 -13.30 -11.32
CA SER A 148 7.16 -14.30 -12.20
C SER A 148 6.71 -14.17 -13.65
N ILE A 149 5.44 -13.90 -13.88
CA ILE A 149 4.92 -13.59 -15.21
C ILE A 149 5.55 -12.30 -15.74
N LEU A 150 5.61 -11.25 -14.93
CA LEU A 150 6.20 -9.97 -15.32
C LEU A 150 7.69 -10.11 -15.68
N ASP A 151 8.46 -10.86 -14.89
CA ASP A 151 9.87 -11.13 -15.19
C ASP A 151 10.03 -11.85 -16.53
N CYS A 152 9.20 -12.86 -16.81
CA CYS A 152 9.18 -13.54 -18.10
C CYS A 152 8.86 -12.57 -19.24
N LEU A 153 7.84 -11.72 -19.10
CA LEU A 153 7.48 -10.70 -20.09
C LEU A 153 8.62 -9.70 -20.33
N MET A 154 9.31 -9.27 -19.28
CA MET A 154 10.46 -8.35 -19.38
C MET A 154 11.67 -9.01 -20.04
N VAL A 155 11.91 -10.29 -19.78
CA VAL A 155 12.96 -11.07 -20.45
C VAL A 155 12.66 -11.23 -21.94
N LEU A 156 11.41 -11.55 -22.28
CA LEU A 156 10.95 -11.66 -23.67
C LEU A 156 11.10 -10.34 -24.44
N ASP A 157 10.76 -9.22 -23.82
CA ASP A 157 10.90 -7.89 -24.42
C ASP A 157 12.38 -7.46 -24.55
N ARG A 158 13.17 -7.54 -23.47
CA ARG A 158 14.54 -7.00 -23.45
C ARG A 158 15.57 -7.89 -24.13
N GLN A 159 15.48 -9.20 -23.98
CA GLN A 159 16.50 -10.14 -24.44
C GLN A 159 16.12 -10.76 -25.78
N PHE A 160 14.87 -11.22 -25.90
CA PHE A 160 14.37 -11.87 -27.11
C PHE A 160 13.78 -10.88 -28.13
N GLN A 161 13.59 -9.60 -27.78
CA GLN A 161 13.02 -8.53 -28.61
C GLN A 161 11.64 -8.90 -29.20
N VAL A 162 10.82 -9.60 -28.42
CA VAL A 162 9.46 -9.94 -28.80
C VAL A 162 8.63 -8.67 -28.92
N ASN A 163 7.98 -8.48 -30.07
CA ASN A 163 7.24 -7.25 -30.32
C ASN A 163 5.86 -7.27 -29.64
N LEU A 164 5.78 -6.69 -28.44
CA LEU A 164 4.55 -6.53 -27.68
C LEU A 164 3.57 -5.49 -28.27
N SER A 165 3.99 -4.68 -29.25
CA SER A 165 3.07 -3.74 -29.92
C SER A 165 1.96 -4.45 -30.72
N ALA A 166 2.20 -5.71 -31.08
CA ALA A 166 1.23 -6.56 -31.77
C ALA A 166 -0.07 -6.79 -30.99
N ILE A 167 0.01 -6.76 -29.66
CA ILE A 167 -1.10 -6.99 -28.74
C ILE A 167 -1.51 -5.72 -27.99
N SER A 168 -1.02 -4.54 -28.43
CA SER A 168 -1.33 -3.26 -27.81
C SER A 168 -2.77 -2.80 -28.13
N PRO A 169 -3.54 -2.30 -27.16
CA PRO A 169 -3.16 -2.04 -25.76
C PRO A 169 -2.99 -3.30 -24.90
N LEU A 170 -2.04 -3.29 -23.96
CA LEU A 170 -1.79 -4.40 -23.04
C LEU A 170 -2.95 -4.51 -22.05
N VAL A 171 -3.69 -5.59 -22.16
CA VAL A 171 -4.81 -5.91 -21.30
C VAL A 171 -4.39 -7.05 -20.37
N PHE A 172 -4.82 -7.02 -19.13
CA PHE A 172 -4.54 -8.03 -18.10
C PHE A 172 -5.84 -8.51 -17.45
N ASP A 173 -5.76 -9.53 -16.57
CA ASP A 173 -6.86 -10.24 -15.92
C ASP A 173 -7.65 -11.20 -16.84
N ALA A 174 -8.46 -12.08 -16.25
CA ALA A 174 -9.29 -13.06 -16.95
C ALA A 174 -10.26 -12.41 -17.97
N ARG A 175 -10.63 -11.14 -17.75
CA ARG A 175 -11.43 -10.33 -18.68
C ARG A 175 -10.74 -10.12 -20.04
N ALA A 176 -9.42 -10.20 -20.06
CA ALA A 176 -8.61 -10.09 -21.27
C ALA A 176 -8.86 -11.21 -22.28
N LYS A 177 -9.34 -12.36 -21.81
CA LYS A 177 -9.47 -13.58 -22.62
C LYS A 177 -10.34 -13.37 -23.84
N GLU A 178 -11.51 -12.75 -23.67
CA GLU A 178 -12.44 -12.48 -24.77
C GLU A 178 -11.81 -11.56 -25.84
N ASN A 179 -11.02 -10.57 -25.41
CA ASN A 179 -10.31 -9.67 -26.31
C ASN A 179 -9.22 -10.41 -27.11
N TYR A 180 -8.43 -11.26 -26.45
CA TYR A 180 -7.37 -12.02 -27.11
C TYR A 180 -7.91 -13.15 -28.00
N GLU A 181 -9.05 -13.75 -27.65
CA GLU A 181 -9.76 -14.71 -28.51
C GLU A 181 -10.29 -14.03 -29.77
N LYS A 182 -10.94 -12.86 -29.64
CA LYS A 182 -11.37 -12.07 -30.80
C LYS A 182 -10.20 -11.63 -31.68
N LEU A 183 -9.06 -11.27 -31.08
CA LEU A 183 -7.84 -10.92 -31.82
C LEU A 183 -7.29 -12.12 -32.59
N LYS A 184 -7.39 -13.34 -32.03
CA LYS A 184 -7.01 -14.58 -32.70
C LYS A 184 -7.93 -14.90 -33.88
N GLU A 185 -9.24 -14.72 -33.72
CA GLU A 185 -10.24 -15.05 -34.75
C GLU A 185 -10.25 -14.04 -35.91
N LEU A 186 -10.24 -12.75 -35.58
CA LEU A 186 -10.36 -11.66 -36.56
C LEU A 186 -9.01 -11.25 -37.17
N GLY A 187 -7.91 -11.61 -36.50
CA GLY A 187 -6.57 -11.14 -36.85
C GLY A 187 -6.37 -9.64 -36.58
N ARG A 188 -5.13 -9.17 -36.74
CA ARG A 188 -4.71 -7.81 -36.32
C ARG A 188 -5.44 -6.65 -37.01
N PHE A 189 -5.96 -6.88 -38.22
CA PHE A 189 -6.52 -5.83 -39.07
C PHE A 189 -8.03 -5.62 -38.87
N LEU A 190 -8.77 -6.68 -38.54
CA LEU A 190 -10.23 -6.62 -38.32
C LEU A 190 -10.58 -6.48 -36.84
N HIS A 191 -9.62 -6.79 -35.95
CA HIS A 191 -9.84 -6.67 -34.52
C HIS A 191 -9.99 -5.20 -34.09
N ILE A 192 -11.12 -4.89 -33.46
CA ILE A 192 -11.37 -3.58 -32.87
C ILE A 192 -10.53 -3.48 -31.59
N LYS A 193 -9.50 -2.64 -31.62
CA LYS A 193 -8.68 -2.37 -30.43
C LYS A 193 -9.54 -1.69 -29.37
N LEU A 194 -9.31 -2.06 -28.11
CA LEU A 194 -9.91 -1.32 -27.00
C LEU A 194 -9.45 0.13 -27.03
N THR A 195 -10.38 1.01 -26.69
CA THR A 195 -10.10 2.43 -26.53
C THR A 195 -9.32 2.68 -25.24
N ALA A 196 -8.61 3.81 -25.19
CA ALA A 196 -7.88 4.26 -24.02
C ALA A 196 -8.76 4.28 -22.74
N ASP A 197 -9.99 4.76 -22.89
CA ASP A 197 -10.98 4.85 -21.81
C ASP A 197 -11.39 3.48 -21.26
N GLN A 198 -11.58 2.49 -22.15
CA GLN A 198 -11.91 1.13 -21.73
C GLN A 198 -10.79 0.50 -20.91
N VAL A 199 -9.53 0.71 -21.29
CA VAL A 199 -8.38 0.18 -20.54
C VAL A 199 -8.25 0.85 -19.17
N VAL A 200 -8.49 2.17 -19.08
CA VAL A 200 -8.51 2.87 -17.79
C VAL A 200 -9.66 2.38 -16.90
N SER A 201 -10.83 2.14 -17.48
CA SER A 201 -12.01 1.63 -16.75
C SER A 201 -11.81 0.23 -16.15
N TRP A 202 -10.84 -0.53 -16.66
CA TRP A 202 -10.50 -1.86 -16.14
C TRP A 202 -9.62 -1.83 -14.90
N LEU A 203 -8.92 -0.72 -14.64
CA LEU A 203 -8.20 -0.53 -13.38
C LEU A 203 -9.21 -0.28 -12.26
N ASP A 204 -9.16 -1.10 -11.20
CA ASP A 204 -10.00 -0.87 -10.03
C ASP A 204 -9.54 0.40 -9.30
N GLU A 205 -10.46 1.37 -9.23
CA GLU A 205 -10.25 2.66 -8.59
C GLU A 205 -9.77 2.50 -7.13
N LYS A 206 -10.35 1.55 -6.39
CA LYS A 206 -10.06 1.35 -4.95
C LYS A 206 -8.68 0.76 -4.75
N GLN A 207 -8.34 -0.25 -5.55
CA GLN A 207 -7.02 -0.89 -5.49
C GLN A 207 -5.92 0.07 -5.97
N LEU A 208 -6.18 0.89 -7.00
CA LEU A 208 -5.24 1.90 -7.47
C LEU A 208 -5.02 3.01 -6.43
N TRP A 209 -6.07 3.44 -5.74
CA TRP A 209 -5.95 4.38 -4.62
C TRP A 209 -5.14 3.80 -3.46
N THR A 210 -5.39 2.55 -3.12
CA THR A 210 -4.63 1.84 -2.08
C THR A 210 -3.16 1.73 -2.47
N THR A 211 -2.87 1.44 -3.74
CA THR A 211 -1.51 1.41 -4.29
C THR A 211 -0.84 2.78 -4.24
N THR A 212 -1.59 3.83 -4.57
CA THR A 212 -1.10 5.23 -4.54
C THR A 212 -0.72 5.67 -3.12
N ILE A 213 -1.44 5.24 -2.09
CA ILE A 213 -1.20 5.67 -0.70
C ILE A 213 -0.25 4.73 0.07
N MET A 214 -0.38 3.43 -0.14
CA MET A 214 0.24 2.41 0.71
C MET A 214 1.29 1.57 -0.03
N GLY A 215 1.58 1.87 -1.30
CA GLY A 215 2.48 1.07 -2.14
C GLY A 215 3.86 0.84 -1.53
N ASP A 216 4.43 1.87 -0.92
CA ASP A 216 5.75 1.85 -0.28
C ASP A 216 5.66 1.66 1.24
N HIS A 217 4.46 1.49 1.81
CA HIS A 217 4.29 1.40 3.26
C HIS A 217 4.63 -0.02 3.77
N PRO A 218 5.45 -0.17 4.84
CA PRO A 218 5.80 -1.49 5.41
C PRO A 218 4.61 -2.32 5.91
N ARG A 219 3.42 -1.71 6.08
CA ARG A 219 2.19 -2.43 6.47
C ARG A 219 1.68 -3.38 5.39
N MET A 220 2.09 -3.18 4.14
CA MET A 220 1.59 -3.95 3.00
C MET A 220 2.50 -5.13 2.59
N GLU A 221 3.63 -5.34 3.27
CA GLU A 221 4.56 -6.45 2.96
C GLU A 221 3.90 -7.84 3.04
N GLY A 222 2.84 -7.99 3.87
CA GLY A 222 2.08 -9.23 4.03
C GLY A 222 0.82 -9.37 3.17
N LYS A 223 0.49 -8.37 2.32
CA LYS A 223 -0.76 -8.32 1.53
C LYS A 223 -0.52 -7.94 0.06
N PRO A 224 0.29 -8.71 -0.68
CA PRO A 224 0.70 -8.35 -2.04
C PRO A 224 -0.44 -8.38 -3.07
N SER A 225 -1.55 -9.07 -2.80
CA SER A 225 -2.72 -9.16 -3.68
C SER A 225 -3.58 -7.88 -3.69
N GLU A 226 -3.48 -7.04 -2.65
CA GLU A 226 -4.25 -5.80 -2.53
C GLU A 226 -3.56 -4.61 -3.23
N LEU A 227 -2.35 -4.80 -3.78
CA LEU A 227 -1.55 -3.76 -4.41
C LEU A 227 -1.26 -4.10 -5.86
N TYR A 228 -1.42 -3.11 -6.74
CA TYR A 228 -0.92 -3.20 -8.10
C TYR A 228 0.61 -3.02 -8.14
N ASP A 229 1.24 -3.58 -9.16
CA ASP A 229 2.62 -3.29 -9.51
C ASP A 229 2.71 -1.90 -10.16
N THR A 230 3.26 -0.94 -9.40
CA THR A 230 3.42 0.45 -9.83
C THR A 230 4.19 0.58 -11.14
N LYS A 231 5.23 -0.23 -11.38
CA LYS A 231 6.05 -0.14 -12.61
C LYS A 231 5.23 -0.57 -13.83
N PHE A 232 4.53 -1.69 -13.71
CA PHE A 232 3.68 -2.19 -14.79
C PHE A 232 2.56 -1.19 -15.10
N VAL A 233 1.84 -0.73 -14.08
CA VAL A 233 0.72 0.21 -14.28
C VAL A 233 1.21 1.54 -14.87
N LEU A 234 2.33 2.11 -14.41
CA LEU A 234 2.88 3.33 -15.01
C LEU A 234 3.27 3.13 -16.49
N ARG A 235 3.88 1.99 -16.83
CA ARG A 235 4.22 1.66 -18.22
C ARG A 235 2.97 1.48 -19.09
N LEU A 236 1.94 0.84 -18.55
CA LEU A 236 0.64 0.71 -19.21
C LEU A 236 0.02 2.08 -19.47
N LEU A 237 -0.07 2.95 -18.45
CA LEU A 237 -0.62 4.29 -18.59
C LEU A 237 0.16 5.13 -19.61
N LEU A 238 1.50 5.01 -19.64
CA LEU A 238 2.33 5.65 -20.66
C LEU A 238 2.03 5.18 -22.08
N SER A 239 1.63 3.92 -22.25
CA SER A 239 1.24 3.39 -23.56
C SER A 239 -0.11 3.93 -24.05
N ILE A 240 -0.98 4.33 -23.13
CA ILE A 240 -2.32 4.86 -23.39
C ILE A 240 -2.29 6.38 -23.62
N VAL A 241 -1.47 7.09 -22.85
CA VAL A 241 -1.27 8.55 -22.94
C VAL A 241 -0.26 8.86 -24.07
N GLN A 242 -0.68 8.64 -25.32
CA GLN A 242 0.06 9.04 -26.51
C GLN A 242 -0.51 10.36 -27.08
N PRO A 243 0.30 11.16 -27.79
CA PRO A 243 -0.20 12.35 -28.50
C PRO A 243 -1.32 11.96 -29.49
N GLY A 244 -2.43 12.70 -29.51
CA GLY A 244 -3.60 12.38 -30.33
C GLY A 244 -4.47 11.22 -29.82
N SER A 245 -4.25 10.73 -28.60
CA SER A 245 -5.14 9.74 -27.95
C SER A 245 -6.50 10.35 -27.62
N GLU A 246 -7.59 9.64 -27.88
CA GLU A 246 -8.97 10.04 -27.55
C GLU A 246 -9.34 9.82 -26.06
N LEU A 247 -8.32 9.75 -25.18
CA LEU A 247 -8.50 9.51 -23.75
C LEU A 247 -9.28 10.66 -23.08
N SER A 248 -10.35 10.30 -22.38
CA SER A 248 -11.05 11.22 -21.48
C SER A 248 -10.15 11.59 -20.29
N CYS A 249 -9.63 12.81 -20.31
CA CYS A 249 -8.76 13.33 -19.25
C CYS A 249 -9.46 13.34 -17.89
N ARG A 250 -10.78 13.54 -17.86
CA ARG A 250 -11.58 13.47 -16.63
C ARG A 250 -11.59 12.06 -16.05
N LEU A 251 -11.88 11.04 -16.88
CA LEU A 251 -11.88 9.63 -16.47
C LEU A 251 -10.51 9.21 -15.91
N PHE A 252 -9.43 9.66 -16.55
CA PHE A 252 -8.06 9.39 -16.10
C PHE A 252 -7.79 9.91 -14.67
N VAL A 253 -8.33 11.09 -14.32
CA VAL A 253 -8.20 11.67 -12.98
C VAL A 253 -9.15 10.98 -11.99
N GLU A 254 -10.39 10.67 -12.41
CA GLU A 254 -11.40 9.96 -11.58
C GLU A 254 -10.89 8.58 -11.13
N HIS A 255 -10.26 7.81 -12.03
CA HIS A 255 -9.68 6.50 -11.71
C HIS A 255 -8.37 6.56 -10.91
N ASN A 256 -7.92 7.74 -10.44
CA ASN A 256 -6.67 7.95 -9.67
C ASN A 256 -5.36 7.68 -10.46
N CYS A 257 -5.39 7.64 -11.80
CA CYS A 257 -4.18 7.40 -12.59
C CYS A 257 -3.19 8.57 -12.48
N LEU A 258 -3.70 9.81 -12.47
CA LEU A 258 -2.88 11.00 -12.19
C LEU A 258 -2.32 11.00 -10.77
N SER A 259 -3.10 10.53 -9.80
CA SER A 259 -2.67 10.43 -8.41
C SER A 259 -1.51 9.45 -8.23
N LEU A 260 -1.55 8.30 -8.93
CA LEU A 260 -0.44 7.35 -8.96
C LEU A 260 0.84 7.99 -9.52
N ALA A 261 0.73 8.79 -10.58
CA ALA A 261 1.87 9.49 -11.16
C ALA A 261 2.55 10.43 -10.14
N PHE A 262 1.78 11.18 -9.34
CA PHE A 262 2.34 12.00 -8.27
C PHE A 262 2.97 11.17 -7.15
N SER A 263 2.30 10.09 -6.71
CA SER A 263 2.82 9.20 -5.66
C SER A 263 4.15 8.54 -6.05
N SER A 264 4.30 8.15 -7.31
CA SER A 264 5.53 7.53 -7.80
C SER A 264 6.79 8.38 -7.64
N ALA A 265 6.67 9.70 -7.43
CA ALA A 265 7.79 10.59 -7.17
C ALA A 265 8.46 10.41 -5.79
N SER A 266 7.77 9.77 -4.83
CA SER A 266 8.35 9.46 -3.51
C SER A 266 9.05 8.10 -3.40
N SER A 267 8.83 7.22 -4.39
CA SER A 267 9.44 5.89 -4.47
C SER A 267 10.96 5.96 -4.37
N GLU A 268 11.57 5.00 -3.68
CA GLU A 268 13.02 4.85 -3.55
C GLU A 268 13.69 4.50 -4.88
N ASP A 269 12.99 3.74 -5.73
CA ASP A 269 13.47 3.36 -7.05
C ASP A 269 13.40 4.53 -8.05
N GLU A 270 14.54 4.84 -8.65
CA GLU A 270 14.69 5.94 -9.60
C GLU A 270 13.97 5.69 -10.93
N GLU A 271 13.89 4.43 -11.39
CA GLU A 271 13.15 4.08 -12.61
C GLU A 271 11.66 4.41 -12.46
N THR A 272 11.07 4.02 -11.32
CA THR A 272 9.67 4.34 -10.98
C THR A 272 9.41 5.84 -10.94
N ARG A 273 10.33 6.62 -10.33
CA ARG A 273 10.23 8.09 -10.32
C ARG A 273 10.26 8.68 -11.73
N ARG A 274 11.18 8.22 -12.58
CA ARG A 274 11.27 8.69 -13.98
C ARG A 274 10.01 8.39 -14.77
N LEU A 275 9.45 7.18 -14.65
CA LEU A 275 8.20 6.80 -15.30
C LEU A 275 7.04 7.70 -14.90
N GLY A 276 6.92 8.02 -13.60
CA GLY A 276 5.96 8.97 -13.07
C GLY A 276 6.08 10.37 -13.68
N MET A 277 7.31 10.91 -13.70
CA MET A 277 7.58 12.23 -14.25
C MET A 277 7.30 12.32 -15.76
N ILE A 278 7.62 11.26 -16.51
CA ILE A 278 7.29 11.18 -17.94
C ILE A 278 5.77 11.13 -18.12
N LEU A 279 5.06 10.38 -17.29
CA LEU A 279 3.59 10.29 -17.36
C LEU A 279 2.95 11.66 -17.09
N LEU A 280 3.41 12.39 -16.07
CA LEU A 280 2.98 13.76 -15.80
C LEU A 280 3.23 14.69 -17.00
N GLN A 281 4.39 14.58 -17.65
CA GLN A 281 4.71 15.39 -18.82
C GLN A 281 3.83 15.04 -20.03
N ARG A 282 3.61 13.76 -20.31
CA ARG A 282 2.76 13.33 -21.44
C ARG A 282 1.30 13.73 -21.23
N PHE A 283 0.80 13.55 -20.01
CA PHE A 283 -0.55 13.96 -19.65
C PHE A 283 -0.73 15.48 -19.73
N LEU A 284 0.29 16.25 -19.34
CA LEU A 284 0.29 17.71 -19.53
C LEU A 284 0.19 18.11 -21.01
N SER A 285 0.94 17.45 -21.90
CA SER A 285 0.86 17.70 -23.35
C SER A 285 -0.53 17.37 -23.91
N LEU A 286 -1.10 16.23 -23.53
CA LEU A 286 -2.46 15.84 -23.92
C LEU A 286 -3.50 16.87 -23.45
N LEU A 287 -3.40 17.31 -22.19
CA LEU A 287 -4.28 18.35 -21.66
C LEU A 287 -4.16 19.66 -22.44
N MET A 288 -2.98 20.01 -22.96
CA MET A 288 -2.80 21.23 -23.75
C MET A 288 -3.50 21.18 -25.12
N GLU A 289 -3.56 20.00 -25.74
CA GLU A 289 -4.24 19.77 -27.03
C GLU A 289 -5.77 19.81 -26.93
N LEU A 290 -6.32 19.44 -25.77
CA LEU A 290 -7.77 19.40 -25.53
C LEU A 290 -8.42 20.80 -25.59
N LYS A 291 -9.69 20.92 -25.99
CA LYS A 291 -10.42 22.18 -25.80
C LYS A 291 -10.89 22.31 -24.35
N THR A 292 -11.09 23.55 -23.89
CA THR A 292 -11.52 23.81 -22.51
C THR A 292 -12.95 23.33 -22.25
N ASP A 293 -13.81 23.30 -23.27
CA ASP A 293 -15.22 22.92 -23.15
C ASP A 293 -15.40 21.44 -22.80
N ASP A 294 -14.43 20.59 -23.14
CA ASP A 294 -14.48 19.14 -22.87
C ASP A 294 -14.08 18.79 -21.43
N PHE A 295 -13.34 19.68 -20.76
CA PHE A 295 -12.87 19.45 -19.39
C PHE A 295 -12.75 20.77 -18.61
N VAL A 296 -13.77 21.07 -17.81
CA VAL A 296 -13.91 22.33 -17.06
C VAL A 296 -12.73 22.54 -16.10
N GLU A 297 -12.28 21.49 -15.42
CA GLU A 297 -11.20 21.52 -14.42
C GLU A 297 -9.80 21.52 -15.05
N LYS A 298 -9.69 21.50 -16.40
CA LYS A 298 -8.42 21.45 -17.14
C LYS A 298 -7.41 22.48 -16.65
N SER A 299 -7.84 23.73 -16.47
CA SER A 299 -6.95 24.83 -16.09
C SER A 299 -6.29 24.58 -14.73
N MET A 300 -7.04 24.08 -13.75
CA MET A 300 -6.54 23.75 -12.42
C MET A 300 -5.63 22.53 -12.44
N VAL A 301 -5.96 21.48 -13.21
CA VAL A 301 -5.11 20.29 -13.32
C VAL A 301 -3.79 20.61 -14.02
N VAL A 302 -3.82 21.40 -15.09
CA VAL A 302 -2.61 21.92 -15.76
C VAL A 302 -1.76 22.74 -14.79
N TYR A 303 -2.40 23.61 -14.00
CA TYR A 303 -1.71 24.39 -12.99
C TYR A 303 -1.07 23.51 -11.91
N LEU A 304 -1.78 22.48 -11.41
CA LEU A 304 -1.26 21.54 -10.41
C LEU A 304 0.00 20.82 -10.89
N ILE A 305 -0.03 20.29 -12.12
CA ILE A 305 1.12 19.58 -12.71
C ILE A 305 2.30 20.53 -12.88
N ARG A 306 2.06 21.76 -13.39
CA ARG A 306 3.12 22.77 -13.52
C ARG A 306 3.69 23.20 -12.18
N LEU A 307 2.84 23.40 -11.17
CA LEU A 307 3.25 23.76 -9.83
C LEU A 307 4.17 22.69 -9.22
N PHE A 308 3.81 21.42 -9.36
CA PHE A 308 4.64 20.30 -8.92
C PHE A 308 6.00 20.32 -9.63
N LYS A 309 6.00 20.36 -10.97
CA LYS A 309 7.22 20.35 -11.78
C LYS A 309 8.14 21.54 -11.48
N ASN A 310 7.59 22.74 -11.32
CA ASN A 310 8.36 23.95 -11.01
C ASN A 310 8.94 23.95 -9.59
N SER A 311 8.41 23.10 -8.71
CA SER A 311 8.90 22.97 -7.33
C SER A 311 10.08 22.01 -7.20
N LEU A 312 10.39 21.23 -8.24
CA LEU A 312 11.51 20.28 -8.24
C LEU A 312 12.80 20.99 -8.64
N GLU A 313 13.88 20.77 -7.88
CA GLU A 313 15.20 21.31 -8.18
C GLU A 313 15.94 20.53 -9.27
N THR A 314 15.76 19.20 -9.30
CA THR A 314 16.40 18.28 -10.25
C THR A 314 15.38 17.37 -10.92
N GLU A 315 15.71 16.87 -12.11
CA GLU A 315 14.87 15.91 -12.81
C GLU A 315 14.78 14.59 -12.03
N ALA A 316 13.56 14.08 -11.82
CA ALA A 316 13.29 12.87 -11.05
C ALA A 316 13.84 12.88 -9.60
N ALA A 317 14.00 14.08 -9.01
CA ALA A 317 14.29 14.25 -7.59
C ALA A 317 13.31 13.46 -6.74
N ARG A 318 13.82 12.74 -5.72
CA ARG A 318 12.95 12.07 -4.75
C ARG A 318 12.28 13.11 -3.88
N VAL A 319 10.95 13.08 -3.83
CA VAL A 319 10.15 13.93 -2.95
C VAL A 319 9.70 13.11 -1.73
N THR A 320 9.43 13.75 -0.60
CA THR A 320 8.82 13.08 0.55
C THR A 320 7.40 12.62 0.25
N HIS A 321 6.96 11.53 0.89
CA HIS A 321 5.62 10.98 0.76
C HIS A 321 4.55 11.99 1.18
N VAL A 322 4.88 12.89 2.11
CA VAL A 322 3.99 13.98 2.54
C VAL A 322 3.59 14.86 1.36
N ILE A 323 4.55 15.23 0.52
CA ILE A 323 4.30 16.07 -0.64
C ILE A 323 3.64 15.27 -1.76
N SER A 324 4.16 14.07 -2.09
CA SER A 324 3.60 13.26 -3.18
C SER A 324 2.13 12.89 -2.90
N HIS A 325 1.80 12.48 -1.68
CA HIS A 325 0.42 12.19 -1.26
C HIS A 325 -0.47 13.43 -1.23
N PHE A 326 0.09 14.61 -0.92
CA PHE A 326 -0.64 15.87 -1.03
C PHE A 326 -1.09 16.11 -2.47
N PHE A 327 -0.17 16.09 -3.43
CA PHE A 327 -0.51 16.29 -4.85
C PHE A 327 -1.45 15.19 -5.37
N ALA A 328 -1.26 13.93 -4.96
CA ALA A 328 -2.12 12.80 -5.32
C ALA A 328 -3.55 12.90 -4.78
N ARG A 329 -3.76 13.54 -3.62
CA ARG A 329 -5.11 13.81 -3.08
C ARG A 329 -5.73 15.04 -3.70
N VAL A 330 -4.92 16.07 -3.93
CA VAL A 330 -5.36 17.32 -4.55
C VAL A 330 -5.84 17.06 -5.98
N SER A 331 -5.15 16.22 -6.76
CA SER A 331 -5.57 15.87 -8.12
C SER A 331 -7.01 15.35 -8.17
N LYS A 332 -7.39 14.48 -7.21
CA LYS A 332 -8.77 13.99 -7.09
C LYS A 332 -9.72 15.04 -6.53
N LEU A 333 -9.27 15.80 -5.53
CA LEU A 333 -10.05 16.87 -4.90
C LEU A 333 -10.49 17.94 -5.90
N LEU A 334 -9.67 18.22 -6.92
CA LEU A 334 -9.99 19.20 -7.96
C LEU A 334 -11.29 18.89 -8.73
N LEU A 335 -11.68 17.61 -8.81
CA LEU A 335 -12.94 17.17 -9.43
C LEU A 335 -14.16 17.31 -8.51
N SER A 336 -13.95 17.66 -7.23
CA SER A 336 -14.99 17.68 -6.19
C SER A 336 -15.08 19.05 -5.52
N PRO A 337 -15.63 20.08 -6.21
CA PRO A 337 -15.73 21.44 -5.67
C PRO A 337 -16.63 21.54 -4.43
N ALA A 338 -17.55 20.60 -4.23
CA ALA A 338 -18.41 20.53 -3.05
C ALA A 338 -17.67 20.08 -1.77
N HIS A 339 -16.44 19.57 -1.89
CA HIS A 339 -15.70 19.07 -0.74
C HIS A 339 -15.25 20.23 0.15
N PRO A 340 -15.40 20.17 1.49
CA PRO A 340 -15.10 21.28 2.38
C PRO A 340 -13.67 21.83 2.29
N VAL A 341 -12.73 20.93 1.99
CA VAL A 341 -11.29 21.23 1.88
C VAL A 341 -10.90 21.87 0.55
N TYR A 342 -11.80 21.87 -0.45
CA TYR A 342 -11.52 22.38 -1.78
C TYR A 342 -11.08 23.85 -1.76
N ALA A 343 -11.88 24.73 -1.15
CA ALA A 343 -11.60 26.17 -1.17
C ALA A 343 -10.28 26.56 -0.44
N PRO A 344 -9.98 26.05 0.77
CA PRO A 344 -8.68 26.28 1.41
C PRO A 344 -7.49 25.83 0.55
N ILE A 345 -7.58 24.68 -0.09
CA ILE A 345 -6.53 24.13 -0.94
C ILE A 345 -6.35 24.93 -2.22
N CYS A 346 -7.43 25.27 -2.93
CA CYS A 346 -7.34 26.09 -4.13
C CYS A 346 -6.70 27.45 -3.82
N ALA A 347 -7.08 28.09 -2.71
CA ALA A 347 -6.45 29.32 -2.25
C ALA A 347 -4.94 29.16 -2.01
N PHE A 348 -4.52 28.07 -1.36
CA PHE A 348 -3.10 27.73 -1.17
C PHE A 348 -2.36 27.55 -2.49
N LEU A 349 -2.91 26.76 -3.42
CA LEU A 349 -2.29 26.49 -4.71
C LEU A 349 -2.06 27.79 -5.49
N THR A 350 -3.01 28.73 -5.45
CA THR A 350 -2.91 30.02 -6.15
C THR A 350 -2.00 31.05 -5.46
N LEU A 351 -1.53 30.79 -4.23
CA LEU A 351 -0.80 31.78 -3.44
C LEU A 351 0.64 31.98 -3.92
N LYS A 352 1.31 30.90 -4.32
CA LYS A 352 2.71 30.92 -4.77
C LYS A 352 2.87 30.07 -6.05
N PRO A 353 3.78 30.46 -6.97
CA PRO A 353 4.04 29.70 -8.20
C PRO A 353 4.89 28.44 -7.98
N THR A 354 5.39 28.21 -6.76
CA THR A 354 6.16 27.04 -6.32
C THR A 354 5.78 26.67 -4.87
N ILE A 355 5.98 25.41 -4.50
CA ILE A 355 5.73 24.89 -3.14
C ILE A 355 7.06 24.49 -2.50
N GLU A 356 7.20 24.79 -1.21
CA GLU A 356 8.35 24.37 -0.41
C GLU A 356 8.24 22.87 -0.09
N LEU A 357 9.10 22.03 -0.70
CA LEU A 357 9.06 20.57 -0.56
C LEU A 357 9.48 20.06 0.84
N ASN A 358 10.13 20.92 1.63
CA ASN A 358 10.67 20.58 2.95
C ASN A 358 9.65 20.76 4.09
N GLN A 359 8.40 21.10 3.79
CA GLN A 359 7.39 21.44 4.79
C GLN A 359 6.03 20.86 4.42
N VAL A 360 5.20 20.59 5.43
CA VAL A 360 3.83 20.11 5.22
C VAL A 360 3.00 21.21 4.52
N PRO A 361 2.42 20.95 3.33
CA PRO A 361 1.61 21.93 2.61
C PRO A 361 0.36 22.32 3.41
N GLU A 362 0.08 23.62 3.47
CA GLU A 362 -1.10 24.22 4.11
C GLU A 362 -1.40 23.72 5.55
N LEU A 363 -0.37 23.35 6.30
CA LEU A 363 -0.49 22.78 7.65
C LEU A 363 -1.36 23.61 8.59
N PHE A 364 -1.02 24.90 8.77
CA PHE A 364 -1.63 25.73 9.80
C PHE A 364 -3.09 26.04 9.52
N LYS A 365 -3.42 26.37 8.27
CA LYS A 365 -4.79 26.73 7.90
C LYS A 365 -5.74 25.55 8.01
N LEU A 366 -5.30 24.34 7.67
CA LEU A 366 -6.12 23.14 7.79
C LEU A 366 -6.20 22.62 9.23
N LEU A 367 -5.08 22.61 9.95
CA LEU A 367 -5.04 22.07 11.32
C LEU A 367 -5.72 23.01 12.34
N LEU A 368 -5.52 24.33 12.17
CA LEU A 368 -6.10 25.38 13.00
C LEU A 368 -7.21 26.12 12.23
N SER A 369 -8.02 25.35 11.49
CA SER A 369 -9.09 25.91 10.67
C SER A 369 -10.00 26.85 11.46
N SER A 370 -10.23 28.01 10.86
CA SER A 370 -11.14 29.03 11.38
C SER A 370 -12.59 28.81 10.92
N SER A 371 -12.84 27.75 10.12
CA SER A 371 -14.17 27.46 9.58
C SER A 371 -15.09 26.93 10.68
N THR A 372 -16.22 27.59 10.92
CA THR A 372 -17.18 27.16 11.95
C THR A 372 -17.90 25.86 11.57
N GLU A 373 -18.06 25.60 10.27
CA GLU A 373 -18.82 24.45 9.76
C GLU A 373 -17.92 23.30 9.34
N HIS A 374 -16.72 23.58 8.85
CA HIS A 374 -15.88 22.59 8.16
C HIS A 374 -14.55 22.27 8.83
N PHE A 375 -14.24 22.87 9.99
CA PHE A 375 -12.94 22.66 10.65
C PHE A 375 -12.60 21.18 10.87
N GLU A 376 -13.58 20.34 11.22
CA GLU A 376 -13.34 18.91 11.48
C GLU A 376 -12.97 18.15 10.19
N ALA A 377 -13.62 18.47 9.07
CA ALA A 377 -13.30 17.87 7.79
C ALA A 377 -11.90 18.29 7.31
N GLU A 378 -11.54 19.57 7.47
CA GLU A 378 -10.22 20.10 7.14
C GLU A 378 -9.10 19.47 7.99
N GLN A 379 -9.31 19.38 9.31
CA GLN A 379 -8.39 18.72 10.23
C GLN A 379 -8.23 17.23 9.90
N THR A 380 -9.34 16.52 9.72
CA THR A 380 -9.33 15.08 9.47
C THR A 380 -8.68 14.74 8.13
N TRP A 381 -8.91 15.56 7.10
CA TRP A 381 -8.26 15.40 5.79
C TRP A 381 -6.73 15.48 5.89
N LEU A 382 -6.22 16.49 6.60
CA LEU A 382 -4.79 16.67 6.83
C LEU A 382 -4.21 15.56 7.71
N LEU A 383 -4.89 15.19 8.80
CA LEU A 383 -4.42 14.12 9.69
C LEU A 383 -4.37 12.76 8.97
N ASN A 384 -5.37 12.46 8.14
CA ASN A 384 -5.36 11.26 7.30
C ASN A 384 -4.24 11.30 6.25
N LEU A 385 -3.84 12.50 5.80
CA LEU A 385 -2.70 12.68 4.88
C LEU A 385 -1.42 12.32 5.57
N LEU A 386 -1.17 12.95 6.71
CA LEU A 386 0.02 12.71 7.49
C LEU A 386 0.11 11.25 7.93
N SER A 387 -0.98 10.64 8.41
CA SER A 387 -0.94 9.26 8.91
C SER A 387 -0.56 8.23 7.86
N ALA A 388 -0.90 8.49 6.60
CA ALA A 388 -0.57 7.60 5.49
C ALA A 388 0.77 7.94 4.83
N ALA A 389 1.21 9.20 4.93
CA ALA A 389 2.48 9.67 4.37
C ALA A 389 3.70 9.45 5.28
N MET A 390 3.52 9.04 6.55
CA MET A 390 4.65 8.69 7.41
C MET A 390 5.15 7.28 7.06
N VAL A 391 6.04 7.19 6.07
CA VAL A 391 6.67 5.93 5.65
C VAL A 391 8.12 5.91 6.12
N ASP A 392 8.88 6.96 5.80
CA ASP A 392 10.33 7.02 6.03
C ASP A 392 10.77 8.13 7.00
N ALA A 393 12.03 8.04 7.43
CA ALA A 393 12.66 9.06 8.27
C ALA A 393 12.68 10.46 7.62
N ALA A 394 12.71 10.55 6.29
CA ALA A 394 12.64 11.81 5.56
C ALA A 394 11.28 12.51 5.74
N ASP A 395 10.19 11.73 5.76
CA ASP A 395 8.83 12.24 5.97
C ASP A 395 8.67 12.82 7.38
N TYR A 396 9.30 12.17 8.37
CA TYR A 396 9.35 12.66 9.74
C TYR A 396 10.09 13.99 9.87
N ARG A 397 11.20 14.20 9.13
CA ARG A 397 11.92 15.49 9.14
C ARG A 397 11.04 16.63 8.63
N VAL A 398 10.28 16.39 7.56
CA VAL A 398 9.31 17.37 7.03
C VAL A 398 8.23 17.70 8.06
N LEU A 399 7.73 16.70 8.80
CA LEU A 399 6.79 16.92 9.89
C LEU A 399 7.41 17.74 11.04
N GLN A 400 8.68 17.51 11.37
CA GLN A 400 9.38 18.20 12.45
C GLN A 400 9.72 19.67 12.15
N ASN A 401 9.99 20.04 10.90
CA ASN A 401 10.51 21.37 10.53
C ASN A 401 9.67 22.55 11.07
N ARG A 402 8.35 22.38 11.24
CA ARG A 402 7.45 23.38 11.83
C ARG A 402 6.85 22.97 13.18
N SER A 403 7.48 22.02 13.87
CA SER A 403 6.97 21.42 15.11
C SER A 403 5.54 20.87 14.97
N SER A 404 5.20 20.36 13.79
CA SER A 404 3.85 19.88 13.46
C SER A 404 3.39 18.78 14.40
N LEU A 405 4.31 17.90 14.82
CA LEU A 405 4.01 16.85 15.81
C LEU A 405 3.51 17.43 17.14
N ARG A 406 4.15 18.49 17.64
CA ARG A 406 3.71 19.18 18.88
C ARG A 406 2.37 19.86 18.70
N LEU A 407 2.10 20.43 17.52
CA LEU A 407 0.80 20.99 17.19
C LEU A 407 -0.30 19.91 17.20
N ILE A 408 -0.04 18.74 16.62
CA ILE A 408 -0.98 17.61 16.65
C ILE A 408 -1.25 17.14 18.09
N CYS A 409 -0.21 17.01 18.91
CA CYS A 409 -0.36 16.71 20.34
C CYS A 409 -1.20 17.77 21.08
N SER A 410 -0.99 19.05 20.77
CA SER A 410 -1.77 20.15 21.36
C SER A 410 -3.23 20.15 20.89
N LEU A 411 -3.48 19.81 19.61
CA LEU A 411 -4.81 19.68 19.04
C LEU A 411 -5.56 18.54 19.73
N PHE A 412 -4.93 17.37 19.89
CA PHE A 412 -5.51 16.23 20.61
C PHE A 412 -5.88 16.61 22.06
N ALA A 413 -5.01 17.38 22.72
CA ALA A 413 -5.25 17.84 24.09
C ALA A 413 -6.30 18.98 24.19
N SER A 414 -6.65 19.62 23.08
CA SER A 414 -7.58 20.75 23.06
C SER A 414 -9.02 20.30 23.34
N CYS A 415 -9.80 21.19 23.98
CA CYS A 415 -11.25 21.03 24.13
C CYS A 415 -12.00 21.07 22.79
N LEU A 416 -11.39 21.62 21.74
CA LEU A 416 -11.97 21.71 20.40
C LEU A 416 -11.86 20.39 19.61
N SER A 417 -11.08 19.42 20.11
CA SER A 417 -10.90 18.15 19.42
C SER A 417 -12.12 17.25 19.56
N ARG A 418 -12.70 16.90 18.41
CA ARG A 418 -13.75 15.89 18.28
C ARG A 418 -13.15 14.50 18.12
N MET A 419 -14.01 13.47 18.21
CA MET A 419 -13.57 12.08 18.17
C MET A 419 -12.82 11.74 16.89
N ASP A 420 -13.23 12.24 15.73
CA ASP A 420 -12.57 11.89 14.45
C ASP A 420 -11.23 12.62 14.28
N THR A 421 -11.15 13.90 14.68
CA THR A 421 -9.86 14.61 14.80
C THR A 421 -8.91 13.88 15.75
N ARG A 422 -9.40 13.38 16.89
CA ARG A 422 -8.58 12.62 17.85
C ARG A 422 -8.10 11.29 17.29
N LYS A 423 -8.97 10.53 16.62
CA LYS A 423 -8.59 9.29 15.91
C LYS A 423 -7.51 9.57 14.87
N GLY A 424 -7.68 10.63 14.07
CA GLY A 424 -6.69 11.05 13.07
C GLY A 424 -5.35 11.40 13.71
N ALA A 425 -5.36 12.20 14.79
CA ALA A 425 -4.16 12.56 15.53
C ALA A 425 -3.43 11.32 16.08
N LEU A 426 -4.15 10.40 16.72
CA LEU A 426 -3.59 9.15 17.22
C LEU A 426 -3.03 8.27 16.10
N SER A 427 -3.70 8.22 14.94
CA SER A 427 -3.22 7.51 13.75
C SER A 427 -1.89 8.08 13.23
N VAL A 428 -1.75 9.41 13.18
CA VAL A 428 -0.46 10.07 12.86
C VAL A 428 0.61 9.70 13.88
N LEU A 429 0.31 9.79 15.18
CA LEU A 429 1.26 9.44 16.24
C LEU A 429 1.72 7.99 16.13
N LYS A 430 0.81 7.06 15.85
CA LYS A 430 1.15 5.65 15.62
C LYS A 430 2.05 5.49 14.39
N ALA A 431 1.76 6.18 13.29
CA ALA A 431 2.57 6.11 12.09
C ALA A 431 3.99 6.65 12.30
N VAL A 432 4.13 7.81 12.98
CA VAL A 432 5.44 8.37 13.36
C VAL A 432 6.24 7.40 14.24
N VAL A 433 5.58 6.83 15.26
CA VAL A 433 6.22 5.92 16.20
C VAL A 433 6.58 4.56 15.56
N SER A 434 5.95 4.20 14.45
CA SER A 434 6.29 2.99 13.69
C SER A 434 7.69 3.08 13.06
N ILE A 435 8.21 4.29 12.82
CA ILE A 435 9.53 4.52 12.23
C ILE A 435 10.58 4.52 13.36
N PRO A 436 11.57 3.61 13.37
CA PRO A 436 12.50 3.46 14.51
C PRO A 436 13.31 4.72 14.85
N SER A 437 13.80 5.42 13.83
CA SER A 437 14.55 6.67 14.01
C SER A 437 13.68 7.80 14.58
N ALA A 438 12.45 7.93 14.09
CA ALA A 438 11.50 8.92 14.56
C ALA A 438 11.04 8.62 15.99
N ALA A 439 10.83 7.35 16.34
CA ALA A 439 10.47 6.91 17.68
C ALA A 439 11.53 7.30 18.72
N PHE A 440 12.81 7.09 18.42
CA PHE A 440 13.90 7.49 19.30
C PHE A 440 13.95 9.02 19.50
N ASP A 441 13.83 9.78 18.42
CA ASP A 441 13.77 11.25 18.49
C ASP A 441 12.52 11.74 19.24
N CYS A 442 11.38 11.09 19.07
CA CYS A 442 10.15 11.38 19.80
C CYS A 442 10.31 11.14 21.31
N LEU A 443 11.00 10.06 21.69
CA LEU A 443 11.24 9.71 23.08
C LEU A 443 12.19 10.72 23.74
N VAL A 444 13.35 10.99 23.12
CA VAL A 444 14.41 11.78 23.74
C VAL A 444 14.19 13.28 23.57
N LYS A 445 13.92 13.76 22.35
CA LYS A 445 13.85 15.20 22.05
C LYS A 445 12.45 15.79 22.24
N GLN A 446 11.40 15.05 21.86
CA GLN A 446 10.02 15.54 21.96
C GLN A 446 9.34 15.15 23.29
N ASN A 447 10.01 14.35 24.13
CA ASN A 447 9.50 13.85 25.41
C ASN A 447 8.08 13.25 25.31
N MET A 448 7.83 12.51 24.23
CA MET A 448 6.50 11.99 23.90
C MET A 448 5.98 11.01 24.96
N ALA A 449 6.87 10.27 25.64
CA ALA A 449 6.52 9.39 26.74
C ALA A 449 5.85 10.15 27.91
N ALA A 450 6.39 11.31 28.28
CA ALA A 450 5.80 12.14 29.33
C ALA A 450 4.47 12.76 28.89
N TRP A 451 4.36 13.17 27.62
CA TRP A 451 3.09 13.66 27.07
C TRP A 451 2.00 12.58 27.09
N ILE A 452 2.32 11.33 26.70
CA ILE A 452 1.35 10.22 26.77
C ILE A 452 0.92 9.99 28.21
N ALA A 453 1.87 9.88 29.15
CA ALA A 453 1.60 9.70 30.57
C ALA A 453 0.69 10.79 31.15
N ALA A 454 0.98 12.06 30.87
CA ALA A 454 0.18 13.19 31.32
C ALA A 454 -1.22 13.19 30.68
N THR A 455 -1.30 12.88 29.38
CA THR A 455 -2.56 12.86 28.64
C THR A 455 -3.48 11.78 29.17
N MET A 456 -2.97 10.58 29.44
CA MET A 456 -3.75 9.45 29.97
C MET A 456 -4.39 9.70 31.34
N GLN A 457 -3.85 10.63 32.13
CA GLN A 457 -4.41 11.00 33.43
C GLN A 457 -5.69 11.83 33.32
N ARG A 458 -6.01 12.36 32.13
CA ARG A 458 -7.22 13.16 31.91
C ARG A 458 -8.48 12.29 32.00
N SER A 459 -9.49 12.78 32.72
CA SER A 459 -10.78 12.11 32.87
C SER A 459 -11.64 12.14 31.59
N SER A 460 -11.34 13.03 30.64
CA SER A 460 -12.09 13.23 29.40
C SER A 460 -11.82 12.18 28.32
N LEU A 461 -10.92 11.22 28.56
CA LEU A 461 -10.54 10.19 27.59
C LEU A 461 -11.46 8.98 27.70
N THR A 462 -11.91 8.51 26.55
CA THR A 462 -12.61 7.24 26.40
C THR A 462 -11.66 6.06 26.63
N ARG A 463 -12.22 4.89 27.01
CA ARG A 463 -11.42 3.68 27.24
C ARG A 463 -10.62 3.27 25.99
N TRP A 464 -11.22 3.43 24.81
CA TRP A 464 -10.55 3.14 23.54
C TRP A 464 -9.33 4.04 23.31
N GLU A 465 -9.43 5.36 23.55
CA GLU A 465 -8.29 6.28 23.42
C GLU A 465 -7.16 5.92 24.38
N VAL A 466 -7.48 5.51 25.62
CA VAL A 466 -6.50 5.07 26.62
C VAL A 466 -5.75 3.82 26.14
N ILE A 467 -6.46 2.83 25.59
CA ILE A 467 -5.85 1.60 25.07
C ILE A 467 -4.98 1.92 23.86
N TYR A 468 -5.45 2.77 22.94
CA TYR A 468 -4.70 3.15 21.75
C TYR A 468 -3.44 3.97 22.09
N LEU A 469 -3.50 4.86 23.08
CA LEU A 469 -2.33 5.54 23.62
C LEU A 469 -1.35 4.55 24.26
N GLY A 470 -1.86 3.51 24.94
CA GLY A 470 -1.05 2.40 25.45
C GLY A 470 -0.36 1.62 24.33
N GLU A 471 -1.03 1.39 23.20
CA GLU A 471 -0.44 0.81 22.01
C GLU A 471 0.72 1.67 21.48
N ILE A 472 0.46 2.96 21.24
CA ILE A 472 1.49 3.91 20.79
C ILE A 472 2.67 3.93 21.76
N TYR A 473 2.41 3.91 23.07
CA TYR A 473 3.44 3.88 24.09
C TYR A 473 4.30 2.62 24.02
N SER A 474 3.68 1.44 23.91
CA SER A 474 4.42 0.18 23.77
C SER A 474 5.29 0.17 22.50
N LEU A 475 4.74 0.62 21.38
CA LEU A 475 5.45 0.71 20.11
C LEU A 475 6.61 1.72 20.16
N LEU A 476 6.42 2.85 20.87
CA LEU A 476 7.44 3.88 21.09
C LEU A 476 8.65 3.30 21.81
N LEU A 477 8.42 2.57 22.90
CA LEU A 477 9.51 1.97 23.65
C LEU A 477 10.21 0.85 22.86
N GLU A 478 9.46 0.02 22.14
CA GLU A 478 10.02 -1.06 21.33
C GLU A 478 10.94 -0.52 20.22
N ASN A 479 10.42 0.41 19.41
CA ASN A 479 11.15 0.96 18.27
C ASN A 479 12.29 1.89 18.69
N ALA A 480 12.07 2.73 19.72
CA ALA A 480 13.14 3.57 20.26
C ALA A 480 14.26 2.74 20.88
N ARG A 481 13.95 1.60 21.54
CA ARG A 481 14.99 0.70 22.07
C ARG A 481 15.82 0.11 20.93
N VAL A 482 15.17 -0.46 19.91
CA VAL A 482 15.87 -1.09 18.79
C VAL A 482 16.81 -0.10 18.10
N TYR A 483 16.35 1.12 17.87
CA TYR A 483 17.17 2.16 17.24
C TYR A 483 18.20 2.79 18.18
N GLY A 484 17.92 2.86 19.48
CA GLY A 484 18.77 3.52 20.47
C GLY A 484 19.98 2.71 20.92
N ARG A 485 20.06 1.41 20.62
CA ARG A 485 21.19 0.55 21.02
C ARG A 485 22.52 1.14 20.52
N GLY A 486 23.44 1.37 21.46
CA GLY A 486 24.78 1.89 21.17
C GLY A 486 24.85 3.39 20.86
N ARG A 487 23.72 4.13 20.91
CA ARG A 487 23.69 5.57 20.63
C ARG A 487 23.69 6.42 21.91
N SER A 488 24.26 7.62 21.80
CA SER A 488 24.16 8.64 22.84
C SER A 488 22.67 8.99 23.07
N GLY A 489 22.22 8.95 24.32
CA GLY A 489 20.82 9.18 24.68
C GLY A 489 19.99 7.93 24.97
N ALA A 490 20.50 6.71 24.74
CA ALA A 490 19.81 5.47 25.13
C ALA A 490 19.52 5.41 26.64
N VAL A 491 20.47 5.86 27.45
CA VAL A 491 20.33 5.96 28.92
C VAL A 491 19.22 6.95 29.30
N VAL A 492 19.14 8.09 28.60
CA VAL A 492 18.10 9.11 28.81
C VAL A 492 16.73 8.55 28.41
N GLY A 493 16.65 7.86 27.27
CA GLY A 493 15.43 7.19 26.81
C GLY A 493 14.93 6.15 27.82
N LEU A 494 15.83 5.32 28.36
CA LEU A 494 15.49 4.35 29.40
C LEU A 494 15.02 5.02 30.70
N ALA A 495 15.66 6.10 31.13
CA ALA A 495 15.24 6.86 32.30
C ALA A 495 13.82 7.44 32.13
N LEU A 496 13.54 8.06 30.97
CA LEU A 496 12.22 8.59 30.63
C LEU A 496 11.16 7.49 30.58
N ALA A 497 11.50 6.32 30.03
CA ALA A 497 10.62 5.16 30.04
C ALA A 497 10.30 4.74 31.48
N LYS A 498 11.31 4.53 32.34
CA LYS A 498 11.12 4.12 33.75
C LYS A 498 10.24 5.09 34.54
N ILE A 499 10.39 6.39 34.33
CA ILE A 499 9.59 7.42 34.99
C ILE A 499 8.12 7.34 34.59
N THR A 500 7.85 7.12 33.30
CA THR A 500 6.50 7.23 32.73
C THR A 500 5.70 5.93 32.80
N VAL A 501 6.36 4.77 32.77
CA VAL A 501 5.74 3.44 32.74
C VAL A 501 4.71 3.26 33.84
N HIS A 502 5.05 3.56 35.10
CA HIS A 502 4.14 3.30 36.23
C HIS A 502 2.80 4.05 36.07
N SER A 503 2.85 5.29 35.57
CA SER A 503 1.64 6.09 35.36
C SER A 503 0.77 5.54 34.23
N VAL A 504 1.40 5.07 33.15
CA VAL A 504 0.74 4.50 31.97
C VAL A 504 0.12 3.14 32.32
N THR A 505 0.88 2.25 32.96
CA THR A 505 0.41 0.89 33.32
C THR A 505 -0.70 0.95 34.36
N ARG A 506 -0.62 1.84 35.36
CA ARG A 506 -1.68 2.05 36.34
C ARG A 506 -3.00 2.46 35.68
N ARG A 507 -2.96 3.36 34.69
CA ARG A 507 -4.17 3.82 34.00
C ARG A 507 -4.72 2.77 33.03
N LEU A 508 -3.86 2.01 32.36
CA LEU A 508 -4.27 0.88 31.54
C LEU A 508 -4.92 -0.21 32.39
N GLY A 509 -4.36 -0.52 33.57
CA GLY A 509 -4.87 -1.54 34.49
C GLY A 509 -6.11 -1.15 35.30
N ALA A 510 -6.55 0.11 35.23
CA ALA A 510 -7.76 0.58 35.92
C ALA A 510 -9.08 0.13 35.25
N GLY A 511 -9.01 -0.68 34.20
CA GLY A 511 -10.17 -1.30 33.54
C GLY A 511 -10.71 -2.53 34.28
N GLY A 512 -11.81 -3.08 33.80
CA GLY A 512 -12.41 -4.31 34.34
C GLY A 512 -11.84 -5.56 33.66
N VAL A 513 -12.67 -6.59 33.51
CA VAL A 513 -12.34 -7.84 32.79
C VAL A 513 -13.13 -7.89 31.49
N THR A 514 -12.86 -6.96 30.57
CA THR A 514 -13.43 -6.97 29.21
C THR A 514 -12.40 -7.45 28.18
N ALA A 515 -12.84 -7.80 26.97
CA ALA A 515 -11.93 -8.12 25.87
C ALA A 515 -11.03 -6.94 25.47
N ALA A 516 -11.44 -5.70 25.74
CA ALA A 516 -10.58 -4.52 25.56
C ALA A 516 -9.49 -4.45 26.63
N ASP A 517 -9.77 -4.97 27.82
CA ASP A 517 -8.83 -4.99 28.94
C ASP A 517 -7.74 -6.06 28.74
N THR A 518 -8.03 -7.18 28.06
CA THR A 518 -6.99 -8.16 27.69
C THR A 518 -5.95 -7.56 26.74
N VAL A 519 -6.39 -6.75 25.76
CA VAL A 519 -5.49 -5.99 24.89
C VAL A 519 -4.66 -4.99 25.70
N ALA A 520 -5.29 -4.29 26.65
CA ALA A 520 -4.60 -3.36 27.55
C ALA A 520 -3.51 -4.06 28.37
N TYR A 521 -3.78 -5.23 28.96
CA TYR A 521 -2.79 -6.04 29.67
C TYR A 521 -1.64 -6.47 28.76
N GLY A 522 -1.93 -6.83 27.51
CA GLY A 522 -0.88 -7.14 26.53
C GLY A 522 0.04 -5.97 26.20
N HIS A 523 -0.45 -4.72 26.26
CA HIS A 523 0.40 -3.52 26.12
C HIS A 523 1.22 -3.23 27.38
N ILE A 524 0.66 -3.48 28.58
CA ILE A 524 1.39 -3.37 29.86
C ILE A 524 2.57 -4.33 29.86
N GLU A 525 2.33 -5.61 29.56
CA GLU A 525 3.39 -6.63 29.54
C GLU A 525 4.50 -6.27 28.54
N ARG A 526 4.13 -5.82 27.34
CA ARG A 526 5.09 -5.36 26.33
C ARG A 526 5.94 -4.19 26.81
N ALA A 527 5.33 -3.19 27.43
CA ALA A 527 6.05 -2.04 27.96
C ALA A 527 7.01 -2.45 29.08
N GLU A 528 6.55 -3.25 30.05
CA GLU A 528 7.37 -3.73 31.17
C GLU A 528 8.54 -4.59 30.70
N LYS A 529 8.27 -5.56 29.82
CA LYS A 529 9.30 -6.40 29.20
C LYS A 529 10.32 -5.56 28.43
N CYS A 530 9.90 -4.46 27.80
CA CYS A 530 10.81 -3.59 27.07
C CYS A 530 11.80 -2.84 27.97
N ILE A 531 11.40 -2.45 29.17
CA ILE A 531 12.29 -1.80 30.15
C ILE A 531 13.32 -2.78 30.71
N LEU A 532 12.92 -4.04 30.89
CA LEU A 532 13.77 -5.09 31.45
C LEU A 532 14.85 -5.57 30.47
N ARG A 533 14.65 -5.38 29.17
CA ARG A 533 15.66 -5.69 28.14
C ARG A 533 16.78 -4.67 28.12
N GLU A 534 17.90 -5.01 27.49
CA GLU A 534 19.03 -4.10 27.31
C GLU A 534 18.74 -3.02 26.25
N TRP A 535 18.94 -1.76 26.65
CA TRP A 535 18.83 -0.55 25.81
C TRP A 535 20.19 -0.07 25.29
N ILE A 536 21.27 -0.61 25.85
CA ILE A 536 22.65 -0.30 25.50
C ILE A 536 23.19 -1.52 24.76
N ALA A 537 23.96 -1.32 23.70
CA ALA A 537 24.68 -2.43 23.07
C ALA A 537 25.75 -2.94 24.03
N SER A 538 26.01 -4.25 24.07
CA SER A 538 27.18 -4.76 24.77
C SER A 538 28.44 -4.14 24.14
N PRO A 539 29.51 -3.88 24.91
CA PRO A 539 30.74 -3.27 24.40
C PRO A 539 31.43 -4.08 23.28
N ASP A 540 30.97 -5.31 22.99
CA ASP A 540 31.50 -6.19 21.95
C ASP A 540 30.80 -6.05 20.58
N GLU A 541 29.68 -5.32 20.46
CA GLU A 541 28.90 -5.20 19.21
C GLU A 541 29.17 -3.93 18.39
N THR A 542 30.13 -3.08 18.77
CA THR A 542 30.50 -1.89 17.98
C THR A 542 31.51 -2.23 16.88
N GLN A 543 31.06 -2.86 15.79
CA GLN A 543 31.71 -2.79 14.47
C GLN A 543 30.76 -3.36 13.39
N GLY A 544 30.09 -2.47 12.67
CA GLY A 544 29.30 -2.83 11.49
C GLY A 544 27.92 -2.21 11.50
N ASP A 545 27.86 -0.88 11.35
CA ASP A 545 26.78 -0.15 10.66
C ASP A 545 26.98 1.37 10.90
N THR A 546 28.17 1.85 10.53
CA THR A 546 28.35 3.24 10.14
C THR A 546 28.07 3.33 8.64
N VAL A 547 26.79 3.43 8.27
CA VAL A 547 26.45 4.04 6.97
C VAL A 547 26.50 5.54 7.19
N GLU A 548 27.54 6.14 6.64
CA GLU A 548 27.85 7.56 6.68
C GLU A 548 26.73 8.39 6.01
N ASN A 549 26.41 9.50 6.68
CA ASN A 549 25.80 10.78 6.26
C ASN A 549 24.85 10.85 5.05
#